data_AF-A0A494YUA7-F1
#
_entry.id   AF-A0A494YUA7-F1
#
_cell.length_a   1.000
_cell.length_b   1.000
_cell.length_c   1.000
_cell.angle_alpha   90.00
_cell.angle_beta   90.00
_cell.angle_gamma   90.00
#
_symmetry.space_group_name_H-M   'P 1'
#
loop_
_entity.id
_entity.type
_entity.pdbx_description
1 polymer ?
#
loop_
_entity_poly.entity_id
_entity_poly.type
_entity_poly.pdbx_seq_one_letter_code
_entity_poly.pdbx_strand_id
1 'polypeptide(L)'
;MHKALDSNEIEQLRQFRFATKLESSELSIELNRLKDETELLRYLENLGPHIGSPNLKVTSSVFIKRYAFLAVIYFHAFTTWNKKLDVSFDNLILQTKNEEGNWLPTIYFKDMGVIEVMEDRSSRRDEVLKKLFSDNIDVLINLLSKVTKQSKRILWENISIYIFWLYEIVLSNSDNAYLRNLAKEDFYYIVHEAPGSLFGAIRPIH
;
A
#
# COMPACT_ATOMS: atom_id res chain seq x y z
N MET A 1 -14.55 16.45 -8.79
CA MET A 1 -13.63 17.16 -9.70
C MET A 1 -12.25 16.56 -9.44
N HIS A 2 -11.59 15.95 -10.44
CA HIS A 2 -10.24 15.43 -10.26
C HIS A 2 -9.29 16.62 -10.10
N LYS A 3 -8.61 16.70 -8.96
CA LYS A 3 -7.51 17.64 -8.73
C LYS A 3 -6.20 16.87 -8.81
N ALA A 4 -5.06 17.56 -8.92
CA ALA A 4 -3.75 16.93 -8.80
C ALA A 4 -3.25 17.04 -7.37
N LEU A 5 -2.30 16.17 -6.99
CA LEU A 5 -1.46 16.43 -5.83
C LEU A 5 -0.64 17.71 -6.06
N ASP A 6 -0.53 18.55 -5.05
CA ASP A 6 0.35 19.72 -5.12
C ASP A 6 1.82 19.34 -4.83
N SER A 7 2.74 20.28 -5.07
CA SER A 7 4.18 20.04 -4.93
C SER A 7 4.60 19.66 -3.50
N ASN A 8 3.95 20.20 -2.48
CA ASN A 8 4.25 19.91 -1.09
C ASN A 8 3.72 18.52 -0.69
N GLU A 9 2.53 18.15 -1.18
CA GLU A 9 1.98 16.81 -1.01
C GLU A 9 2.85 15.76 -1.68
N ILE A 10 3.30 16.02 -2.91
CA ILE A 10 4.22 15.15 -3.63
C ILE A 10 5.52 14.94 -2.84
N GLU A 11 6.12 16.02 -2.33
CA GLU A 11 7.37 15.92 -1.57
C GLU A 11 7.21 15.11 -0.29
N GLN A 12 6.10 15.29 0.42
CA GLN A 12 5.77 14.45 1.58
C GLN A 12 5.57 12.99 1.20
N LEU A 13 4.92 12.67 0.08
CA LEU A 13 4.73 11.28 -0.33
C LEU A 13 6.04 10.60 -0.78
N ARG A 14 7.05 11.35 -1.24
CA ARG A 14 8.36 10.77 -1.63
C ARG A 14 9.01 10.01 -0.48
N GLN A 15 8.84 10.47 0.77
CA GLN A 15 9.37 9.78 1.95
C GLN A 15 8.73 8.39 2.16
N PHE A 16 7.54 8.16 1.58
CA PHE A 16 6.81 6.90 1.60
C PHE A 16 6.96 6.11 0.30
N ARG A 17 8.06 6.31 -0.43
CA ARG A 17 8.39 5.60 -1.68
C ARG A 17 7.45 5.92 -2.84
N PHE A 18 6.82 7.09 -2.83
CA PHE A 18 6.09 7.58 -4.00
C PHE A 18 7.04 8.06 -5.09
N ALA A 19 6.79 7.63 -6.33
CA ALA A 19 7.55 8.04 -7.50
C ALA A 19 6.74 9.00 -8.39
N THR A 20 7.44 9.99 -8.93
CA THR A 20 6.89 11.01 -9.86
C THR A 20 7.40 10.88 -11.28
N LYS A 21 8.50 10.15 -11.46
CA LYS A 21 9.09 9.87 -12.77
C LYS A 21 9.00 8.38 -12.99
N LEU A 22 8.52 8.01 -14.18
CA LEU A 22 8.53 6.63 -14.62
C LEU A 22 9.98 6.21 -14.83
N GLU A 23 10.37 5.18 -14.09
CA GLU A 23 11.64 4.50 -14.24
C GLU A 23 11.33 3.01 -14.42
N SER A 24 12.15 2.31 -15.19
CA SER A 24 11.97 0.89 -15.41
C SER A 24 13.30 0.16 -15.32
N SER A 25 13.26 -0.97 -14.65
CA SER A 25 14.30 -1.97 -14.56
C SER A 25 13.68 -3.34 -14.76
N GLU A 26 14.53 -4.38 -14.80
CA GLU A 26 14.09 -5.76 -14.85
C GLU A 26 13.14 -6.15 -13.70
N LEU A 27 13.31 -5.53 -12.52
CA LEU A 27 12.46 -5.76 -11.35
C LEU A 27 11.28 -4.80 -11.24
N SER A 28 11.02 -4.01 -12.28
CA SER A 28 9.83 -3.15 -12.36
C SER A 28 8.66 -3.92 -12.97
N ILE A 29 7.47 -3.77 -12.38
CA ILE A 29 6.27 -4.48 -12.81
C ILE A 29 5.02 -3.62 -12.69
N GLU A 30 4.19 -3.64 -13.73
CA GLU A 30 2.83 -3.12 -13.64
C GLU A 30 2.01 -4.00 -12.71
N LEU A 31 1.33 -3.42 -11.72
CA LEU A 31 0.65 -4.22 -10.71
C LEU A 31 -0.44 -5.12 -11.30
N ASN A 32 -1.12 -4.68 -12.37
CA ASN A 32 -2.11 -5.49 -13.07
C ASN A 32 -1.60 -6.87 -13.49
N ARG A 33 -0.30 -6.98 -13.84
CA ARG A 33 0.34 -8.26 -14.20
C ARG A 33 0.45 -9.23 -13.04
N LEU A 34 0.54 -8.73 -11.81
CA LEU A 34 0.61 -9.55 -10.59
C LEU A 34 -0.70 -10.29 -10.28
N LYS A 35 -1.81 -9.96 -10.97
CA LYS A 35 -3.06 -10.70 -10.84
C LYS A 35 -3.03 -12.07 -11.52
N ASP A 36 -2.08 -12.29 -12.44
CA ASP A 36 -1.82 -13.61 -13.02
C ASP A 36 -0.85 -14.40 -12.15
N GLU A 37 -1.22 -15.64 -11.82
CA GLU A 37 -0.44 -16.49 -10.91
C GLU A 37 0.94 -16.87 -11.49
N THR A 38 1.02 -17.07 -12.80
CA THR A 38 2.26 -17.44 -13.49
C THR A 38 3.20 -16.25 -13.53
N GLU A 39 2.68 -15.06 -13.83
CA GLU A 39 3.46 -13.83 -13.80
C GLU A 39 3.93 -13.46 -12.39
N LEU A 40 3.06 -13.58 -11.39
CA LEU A 40 3.42 -13.35 -9.99
C LEU A 40 4.52 -14.30 -9.52
N LEU A 41 4.38 -15.61 -9.81
CA LEU A 41 5.39 -16.60 -9.45
C LEU A 41 6.73 -16.26 -10.11
N ARG A 42 6.75 -16.01 -11.42
CA ARG A 42 7.95 -15.64 -12.16
C ARG A 42 8.61 -14.38 -11.61
N TYR A 43 7.80 -13.38 -11.26
CA TYR A 43 8.30 -12.14 -10.65
C TYR A 43 9.00 -12.42 -9.31
N LEU A 44 8.42 -13.25 -8.45
CA LEU A 44 9.02 -13.62 -7.17
C LEU A 44 10.27 -14.49 -7.33
N GLU A 45 10.29 -15.40 -8.31
CA GLU A 45 11.47 -16.20 -8.64
C GLU A 45 12.62 -15.33 -9.15
N ASN A 46 12.31 -14.28 -9.92
CA ASN A 46 13.32 -13.30 -10.32
C ASN A 46 13.78 -12.46 -9.13
N LEU A 47 12.85 -11.96 -8.31
CA LEU A 47 13.15 -11.10 -7.17
C LEU A 47 14.01 -11.79 -6.10
N GLY A 48 13.76 -13.07 -5.82
CA GLY A 48 14.38 -13.82 -4.72
C GLY A 48 15.91 -13.73 -4.68
N PRO A 49 16.62 -14.08 -5.77
CA PRO A 49 18.07 -13.93 -5.89
C PRO A 49 18.58 -12.51 -5.60
N HIS A 50 17.93 -11.46 -6.10
CA HIS A 50 18.36 -10.07 -5.92
C HIS A 50 18.31 -9.60 -4.46
N ILE A 51 17.43 -10.20 -3.66
CA ILE A 51 17.30 -9.89 -2.22
C ILE A 51 17.96 -10.92 -1.32
N GLY A 52 18.71 -11.88 -1.89
CA GLY A 52 19.33 -12.97 -1.13
C GLY A 52 18.34 -13.86 -0.39
N SER A 53 17.11 -13.97 -0.89
CA SER A 53 16.06 -14.75 -0.23
C SER A 53 16.28 -16.25 -0.42
N PRO A 54 16.22 -17.07 0.64
CA PRO A 54 16.45 -18.51 0.55
C PRO A 54 15.29 -19.30 -0.06
N ASN A 55 14.08 -18.72 -0.14
CA ASN A 55 12.89 -19.38 -0.71
C ASN A 55 11.75 -18.38 -0.99
N LEU A 56 10.74 -18.82 -1.74
CA LEU A 56 9.58 -18.00 -2.11
C LEU A 56 8.74 -17.49 -0.92
N LYS A 57 8.72 -18.19 0.22
CA LYS A 57 8.00 -17.71 1.41
C LYS A 57 8.69 -16.48 2.01
N VAL A 58 10.02 -16.48 2.05
CA VAL A 58 10.79 -15.30 2.48
C VAL A 58 10.67 -14.19 1.45
N THR A 59 10.73 -14.52 0.15
CA THR A 59 10.58 -13.52 -0.92
C THR A 59 9.22 -12.82 -0.85
N SER A 60 8.13 -13.57 -0.71
CA SER A 60 6.78 -12.99 -0.57
C SER A 60 6.63 -12.11 0.68
N SER A 61 7.25 -12.48 1.81
CA SER A 61 7.26 -11.64 3.00
C SER A 61 8.04 -10.34 2.80
N VAL A 62 9.17 -10.36 2.10
CA VAL A 62 9.90 -9.12 1.77
C VAL A 62 9.12 -8.27 0.77
N PHE A 63 8.56 -8.91 -0.27
CA PHE A 63 7.72 -8.27 -1.27
C PHE A 63 6.54 -7.52 -0.62
N ILE A 64 5.76 -8.19 0.23
CA ILE A 64 4.57 -7.58 0.84
C ILE A 64 4.93 -6.45 1.82
N LYS A 65 6.08 -6.53 2.52
CA LYS A 65 6.58 -5.41 3.34
C LYS A 65 6.85 -4.17 2.51
N ARG A 66 7.37 -4.31 1.29
CA ARG A 66 7.58 -3.17 0.37
C ARG A 66 6.27 -2.70 -0.25
N TYR A 67 5.39 -3.64 -0.58
CA TYR A 67 4.05 -3.33 -1.07
C TYR A 67 3.20 -2.53 -0.08
N ALA A 68 3.39 -2.76 1.23
CA ALA A 68 2.66 -2.07 2.30
C ALA A 68 2.82 -0.54 2.25
N PHE A 69 3.85 0.01 1.60
CA PHE A 69 3.96 1.45 1.36
C PHE A 69 2.82 2.01 0.51
N LEU A 70 2.12 1.19 -0.29
CA LEU A 70 0.89 1.62 -0.97
C LEU A 70 -0.18 2.04 0.04
N ALA A 71 -0.36 1.25 1.11
CA ALA A 71 -1.28 1.58 2.20
C ALA A 71 -0.83 2.85 2.93
N VAL A 72 0.48 3.02 3.14
CA VAL A 72 1.05 4.22 3.78
C VAL A 72 0.74 5.47 2.95
N ILE A 73 1.07 5.46 1.66
CA ILE A 73 0.78 6.58 0.73
C ILE A 73 -0.70 6.91 0.73
N TYR A 74 -1.54 5.88 0.60
CA TYR A 74 -2.98 6.06 0.43
C TYR A 74 -3.65 6.61 1.70
N PHE A 75 -3.34 6.03 2.87
CA PHE A 75 -3.87 6.53 4.13
C PHE A 75 -3.29 7.88 4.52
N HIS A 76 -2.01 8.16 4.24
CA HIS A 76 -1.46 9.48 4.48
C HIS A 76 -2.21 10.55 3.67
N ALA A 77 -2.46 10.31 2.38
CA ALA A 77 -3.21 11.25 1.54
C ALA A 77 -4.64 11.47 2.04
N PHE A 78 -5.32 10.39 2.47
CA PHE A 78 -6.67 10.47 3.02
C PHE A 78 -6.71 11.20 4.36
N THR A 79 -5.89 10.80 5.31
CA THR A 79 -5.93 11.34 6.67
C THR A 79 -5.45 12.79 6.73
N THR A 80 -4.36 13.11 6.04
CA THR A 80 -3.72 14.42 6.09
C THR A 80 -4.40 15.46 5.21
N TRP A 81 -4.84 15.07 4.01
CA TRP A 81 -5.32 16.01 3.00
C TRP A 81 -6.76 15.76 2.56
N ASN A 82 -7.41 14.74 3.11
CA ASN A 82 -8.76 14.34 2.71
C ASN A 82 -8.84 14.04 1.20
N LYS A 83 -7.77 13.45 0.66
CA LYS A 83 -7.60 13.15 -0.76
C LYS A 83 -7.49 11.65 -0.99
N LYS A 84 -8.13 11.18 -2.05
CA LYS A 84 -8.06 9.78 -2.50
C LYS A 84 -7.33 9.68 -3.81
N LEU A 85 -6.29 8.86 -3.83
CA LEU A 85 -5.62 8.40 -5.05
C LEU A 85 -6.35 7.18 -5.64
N ASP A 86 -6.22 6.96 -6.95
CA ASP A 86 -6.63 5.67 -7.53
C ASP A 86 -5.56 4.60 -7.27
N VAL A 87 -5.87 3.68 -6.36
CA VAL A 87 -5.01 2.54 -6.00
C VAL A 87 -5.37 1.26 -6.76
N SER A 88 -6.13 1.36 -7.86
CA SER A 88 -6.40 0.23 -8.74
C SER A 88 -5.11 -0.37 -9.31
N PHE A 89 -5.10 -1.67 -9.52
CA PHE A 89 -3.94 -2.38 -10.11
C PHE A 89 -3.52 -1.80 -11.48
N ASP A 90 -4.48 -1.29 -12.25
CA ASP A 90 -4.24 -0.74 -13.59
C ASP A 90 -3.51 0.60 -13.55
N ASN A 91 -3.64 1.35 -12.46
CA ASN A 91 -3.04 2.66 -12.28
C ASN A 91 -1.61 2.63 -11.68
N LEU A 92 -1.11 1.44 -11.31
CA LEU A 92 0.08 1.34 -10.46
C LEU A 92 1.21 0.56 -11.13
N ILE A 93 2.43 1.06 -10.92
CA ILE A 93 3.68 0.40 -11.28
C ILE A 93 4.57 0.34 -10.05
N LEU A 94 5.03 -0.87 -9.69
CA LEU A 94 6.09 -1.04 -8.71
C LEU A 94 7.42 -0.97 -9.47
N GLN A 95 8.14 0.14 -9.31
CA GLN A 95 9.37 0.39 -10.04
C GLN A 95 10.59 0.30 -9.12
N THR A 96 11.68 -0.22 -9.67
CA THR A 96 12.93 -0.45 -8.95
C THR A 96 14.06 0.28 -9.67
N LYS A 97 14.97 0.91 -8.93
CA LYS A 97 16.27 1.34 -9.48
C LYS A 97 17.22 0.16 -9.39
N ASN A 98 18.00 -0.11 -10.44
CA ASN A 98 18.98 -1.19 -10.45
C ASN A 98 20.07 -0.94 -9.38
N GLU A 99 19.80 -1.37 -8.15
CA GLU A 99 20.72 -1.30 -7.02
C GLU A 99 20.78 -2.69 -6.38
N GLU A 100 21.95 -3.31 -6.44
CA GLU A 100 22.20 -4.62 -5.84
C GLU A 100 22.08 -4.54 -4.31
N GLY A 101 21.45 -5.55 -3.70
CA GLY A 101 21.46 -5.76 -2.24
C GLY A 101 20.45 -4.95 -1.41
N ASN A 102 19.78 -3.94 -1.96
CA ASN A 102 18.76 -3.15 -1.24
C ASN A 102 17.51 -2.93 -2.10
N TRP A 103 16.77 -4.00 -2.38
CA TRP A 103 15.49 -3.88 -3.08
C TRP A 103 14.47 -3.06 -2.27
N LEU A 104 14.34 -1.80 -2.69
CA LEU A 104 13.51 -0.77 -2.10
C LEU A 104 12.74 -0.09 -3.23
N PRO A 105 11.71 -0.77 -3.76
CA PRO A 105 10.95 -0.24 -4.88
C PRO A 105 10.20 1.02 -4.48
N THR A 106 9.85 1.80 -5.50
CA THR A 106 8.94 2.94 -5.41
C THR A 106 7.65 2.65 -6.16
N ILE A 107 6.58 3.33 -5.79
CA ILE A 107 5.26 3.18 -6.39
C ILE A 107 5.02 4.38 -7.29
N TYR A 108 4.89 4.11 -8.58
CA TYR A 108 4.53 5.11 -9.58
C TYR A 108 3.05 4.97 -9.94
N PHE A 109 2.34 6.09 -9.90
CA PHE A 109 0.94 6.20 -10.30
C PHE A 109 0.91 6.73 -11.74
N LYS A 110 0.27 5.99 -12.66
CA LYS A 110 0.12 6.40 -14.06
C LYS A 110 -0.75 7.66 -14.17
N ASP A 111 -1.78 7.75 -13.33
CA ASP A 111 -2.61 8.92 -13.07
C ASP A 111 -2.52 9.29 -11.58
N MET A 112 -2.04 10.52 -11.31
CA MET A 112 -1.93 11.10 -9.96
C MET A 112 -3.13 11.98 -9.59
N GLY A 113 -4.23 11.88 -10.34
CA GLY A 113 -5.49 12.52 -10.04
C GLY A 113 -6.01 12.09 -8.66
N VAL A 114 -6.45 13.08 -7.89
CA VAL A 114 -7.06 12.92 -6.58
C VAL A 114 -8.51 13.32 -6.59
N ILE A 115 -9.29 12.62 -5.78
CA ILE A 115 -10.66 12.99 -5.42
C ILE A 115 -10.62 13.58 -4.01
N GLU A 116 -11.01 14.84 -3.87
CA GLU A 116 -11.24 15.44 -2.56
C GLU A 116 -12.50 14.85 -1.92
N VAL A 117 -12.37 14.46 -0.67
CA VAL A 117 -13.44 13.86 0.12
C VAL A 117 -14.16 14.96 0.88
N MET A 118 -15.34 15.40 0.44
CA MET A 118 -16.11 16.44 1.15
C MET A 118 -17.13 15.84 2.13
N GLU A 119 -17.32 16.56 3.25
CA GLU A 119 -18.30 16.53 4.37
C GLU A 119 -18.78 15.18 4.97
N ASP A 120 -18.93 14.09 4.23
CA ASP A 120 -19.32 12.79 4.79
C ASP A 120 -18.12 11.85 4.95
N ARG A 121 -17.32 12.08 6.01
CA ARG A 121 -16.12 11.30 6.29
C ARG A 121 -16.43 9.85 6.70
N SER A 122 -17.61 9.55 7.23
CA SER A 122 -17.96 8.21 7.73
C SER A 122 -18.17 7.23 6.56
N SER A 123 -19.06 7.55 5.62
CA SER A 123 -19.28 6.68 4.45
C SER A 123 -18.04 6.57 3.54
N ARG A 124 -17.16 7.56 3.59
CA ARG A 124 -15.95 7.62 2.78
C ARG A 124 -14.81 6.79 3.37
N ARG A 125 -14.75 6.63 4.69
CA ARG A 125 -13.81 5.69 5.32
C ARG A 125 -14.02 4.28 4.79
N ASP A 126 -15.27 3.84 4.67
CA ASP A 126 -15.60 2.52 4.11
C ASP A 126 -15.12 2.35 2.69
N GLU A 127 -15.36 3.36 1.86
CA GLU A 127 -14.94 3.33 0.46
C GLU A 127 -13.40 3.28 0.34
N VAL A 128 -12.68 4.06 1.15
CA VAL A 128 -11.21 4.07 1.21
C VAL A 128 -10.68 2.70 1.65
N LEU A 129 -11.19 2.17 2.75
CA LEU A 129 -10.83 0.84 3.26
C LEU A 129 -11.10 -0.25 2.23
N LYS A 130 -12.29 -0.27 1.63
CA LYS A 130 -12.66 -1.26 0.62
C LYS A 130 -11.73 -1.20 -0.60
N LYS A 131 -11.45 0.00 -1.11
CA LYS A 131 -10.60 0.20 -2.29
C LYS A 131 -9.17 -0.27 -2.06
N LEU A 132 -8.62 -0.02 -0.87
CA LEU A 132 -7.27 -0.47 -0.55
C LEU A 132 -7.24 -1.96 -0.19
N PHE A 133 -8.12 -2.41 0.70
CA PHE A 133 -8.02 -3.75 1.26
C PHE A 133 -8.71 -4.79 0.41
N SER A 134 -10.04 -4.70 0.25
CA SER A 134 -10.80 -5.71 -0.51
C SER A 134 -10.42 -5.75 -1.98
N ASP A 135 -10.35 -4.58 -2.63
CA ASP A 135 -10.17 -4.49 -4.09
C ASP A 135 -8.69 -4.64 -4.51
N ASN A 136 -7.74 -4.55 -3.56
CA ASN A 136 -6.31 -4.56 -3.86
C ASN A 136 -5.50 -5.52 -2.95
N ILE A 137 -5.32 -5.21 -1.68
CA ILE A 137 -4.41 -5.96 -0.80
C ILE A 137 -4.83 -7.42 -0.61
N ASP A 138 -6.12 -7.69 -0.38
CA ASP A 138 -6.63 -9.05 -0.20
C ASP A 138 -6.48 -9.89 -1.47
N VAL A 139 -6.70 -9.29 -2.65
CA VAL A 139 -6.45 -9.94 -3.94
C VAL A 139 -5.00 -10.42 -4.02
N LEU A 140 -4.05 -9.54 -3.69
CA LEU A 140 -2.63 -9.87 -3.76
C LEU A 140 -2.21 -10.88 -2.68
N ILE A 141 -2.73 -10.77 -1.46
CA ILE A 141 -2.46 -11.73 -0.38
C ILE A 141 -2.96 -13.13 -0.74
N ASN A 142 -4.15 -13.23 -1.32
CA ASN A 142 -4.72 -14.50 -1.75
C ASN A 142 -3.84 -15.16 -2.82
N LEU A 143 -3.38 -14.39 -3.82
CA LEU A 143 -2.49 -14.87 -4.88
C LEU A 143 -1.12 -15.27 -4.32
N LEU A 144 -0.48 -14.41 -3.52
CA LEU A 144 0.80 -14.68 -2.88
C LEU A 144 0.76 -15.96 -2.04
N SER A 145 -0.29 -16.13 -1.23
CA SER A 145 -0.45 -17.33 -0.42
C SER A 145 -0.64 -18.57 -1.28
N LYS A 146 -1.38 -18.47 -2.38
CA LYS A 146 -1.61 -19.59 -3.30
C LYS A 146 -0.30 -20.05 -3.96
N VAL A 147 0.51 -19.12 -4.48
CA VAL A 147 1.74 -19.43 -5.24
C VAL A 147 2.93 -19.76 -4.35
N THR A 148 3.07 -19.15 -3.17
CA THR A 148 4.23 -19.36 -2.28
C THR A 148 3.96 -20.27 -1.09
N LYS A 149 2.68 -20.60 -0.82
CA LYS A 149 2.23 -21.27 0.40
C LYS A 149 2.58 -20.51 1.69
N GLN A 150 2.83 -19.21 1.59
CA GLN A 150 2.97 -18.33 2.76
C GLN A 150 1.60 -18.16 3.42
N SER A 151 1.61 -18.07 4.76
CA SER A 151 0.37 -17.82 5.51
C SER A 151 -0.18 -16.44 5.17
N LYS A 152 -1.47 -16.37 4.81
CA LYS A 152 -2.16 -15.10 4.59
C LYS A 152 -2.10 -14.19 5.81
N ARG A 153 -2.12 -14.78 7.01
CA ARG A 153 -1.92 -14.06 8.28
C ARG A 153 -0.55 -13.38 8.34
N ILE A 154 0.52 -14.10 8.01
CA ILE A 154 1.88 -13.52 7.99
C ILE A 154 1.98 -12.40 6.95
N LEU A 155 1.39 -12.58 5.77
CA LEU A 155 1.37 -11.53 4.75
C LEU A 155 0.64 -10.28 5.23
N TRP A 156 -0.51 -10.44 5.90
CA TRP A 156 -1.26 -9.34 6.48
C TRP A 156 -0.54 -8.64 7.64
N GLU A 157 0.05 -9.41 8.56
CA GLU A 157 0.84 -8.87 9.68
C GLU A 157 1.97 -7.96 9.20
N ASN A 158 2.61 -8.31 8.08
CA ASN A 158 3.61 -7.44 7.47
C ASN A 158 3.04 -6.10 7.01
N ILE A 159 1.79 -6.05 6.54
CA ILE A 159 1.14 -4.80 6.11
C ILE A 159 0.69 -3.99 7.33
N SER A 160 0.10 -4.65 8.33
CA SER A 160 -0.40 -3.97 9.53
C SER A 160 0.73 -3.25 10.26
N ILE A 161 1.94 -3.81 10.32
CA ILE A 161 3.11 -3.13 10.90
C ILE A 161 3.32 -1.72 10.29
N TYR A 162 3.19 -1.56 8.97
CA TYR A 162 3.38 -0.26 8.32
C TYR A 162 2.19 0.69 8.52
N ILE A 163 0.98 0.16 8.63
CA ILE A 163 -0.20 0.96 8.97
C ILE A 163 -0.08 1.50 10.40
N PHE A 164 0.26 0.64 11.36
CA PHE A 164 0.51 1.05 12.75
C PHE A 164 1.65 2.06 12.82
N TRP A 165 2.76 1.83 12.12
CA TRP A 165 3.86 2.79 12.04
C TRP A 165 3.41 4.16 11.50
N LEU A 166 2.59 4.21 10.43
CA LEU A 166 2.05 5.46 9.90
C LEU A 166 1.27 6.22 10.97
N TYR A 167 0.31 5.56 11.64
CA TYR A 167 -0.59 6.24 12.57
C TYR A 167 0.05 6.54 13.94
N GLU A 168 0.78 5.59 14.50
CA GLU A 168 1.34 5.67 15.86
C GLU A 168 2.66 6.43 15.91
N ILE A 169 3.41 6.52 14.81
CA ILE A 169 4.71 7.20 14.77
C ILE A 169 4.70 8.40 13.83
N VAL A 170 4.24 8.26 12.59
CA VAL A 170 4.38 9.35 11.61
C VAL A 170 3.35 10.45 11.85
N LEU A 171 2.06 10.10 11.90
CA LEU A 171 0.98 11.08 12.04
C LEU A 171 0.82 11.59 13.48
N SER A 172 1.12 10.75 14.47
CA SER A 172 1.08 11.13 15.90
C SER A 172 2.12 12.19 16.27
N ASN A 173 3.26 12.23 15.55
CA ASN A 173 4.34 13.19 15.77
C ASN A 173 4.18 14.47 14.95
N SER A 174 3.06 14.66 14.24
CA SER A 174 2.79 15.92 13.55
C SER A 174 2.71 17.08 14.54
N ASP A 175 3.29 18.24 14.20
CA ASP A 175 3.15 19.46 14.99
C ASP A 175 1.70 19.99 15.02
N ASN A 176 0.88 19.59 14.05
CA ASN A 176 -0.52 20.01 13.93
C ASN A 176 -1.44 19.18 14.85
N ALA A 177 -1.95 19.81 15.92
CA ALA A 177 -2.84 19.16 16.89
C ALA A 177 -4.15 18.62 16.27
N TYR A 178 -4.70 19.33 15.28
CA TYR A 178 -5.90 18.89 14.57
C TYR A 178 -5.64 17.61 13.77
N LEU A 179 -4.51 17.55 13.05
CA LEU A 179 -4.10 16.35 12.32
C LEU A 179 -3.87 15.16 13.25
N ARG A 180 -3.23 15.37 14.41
CA ARG A 180 -3.05 14.30 15.40
C ARG A 180 -4.38 13.73 15.88
N ASN A 181 -5.40 14.57 16.07
CA ASN A 181 -6.73 14.10 16.47
C ASN A 181 -7.42 13.33 15.34
N LEU A 182 -7.40 13.85 14.11
CA LEU A 182 -7.94 13.15 12.94
C LEU A 182 -7.28 11.78 12.73
N ALA A 183 -5.95 11.71 12.85
CA ALA A 183 -5.22 10.45 12.71
C ALA A 183 -5.64 9.42 13.75
N LYS A 184 -5.91 9.85 14.99
CA LYS A 184 -6.43 8.96 16.04
C LYS A 184 -7.82 8.44 15.71
N GLU A 185 -8.72 9.31 15.22
CA GLU A 185 -10.09 8.93 14.84
C GLU A 185 -10.09 7.96 13.65
N ASP A 186 -9.31 8.24 12.61
CA ASP A 186 -9.20 7.36 11.44
C ASP A 186 -8.56 6.01 11.82
N PHE A 187 -7.53 6.02 12.67
CA PHE A 187 -6.90 4.79 13.15
C PHE A 187 -7.84 3.95 14.01
N TYR A 188 -8.55 4.59 14.95
CA TYR A 188 -9.56 3.93 15.78
C TYR A 188 -10.63 3.27 14.91
N TYR A 189 -11.09 3.97 13.88
CA TYR A 189 -12.04 3.41 12.92
C TYR A 189 -11.49 2.16 12.23
N ILE A 190 -10.27 2.24 11.67
CA ILE A 190 -9.63 1.12 10.97
C ILE A 190 -9.49 -0.10 11.89
N VAL A 191 -9.10 0.10 13.15
CA VAL A 191 -8.80 -1.00 14.07
C VAL A 191 -10.05 -1.56 14.75
N HIS A 192 -11.03 -0.73 15.09
CA HIS A 192 -12.13 -1.12 15.98
C HIS A 192 -13.53 -1.06 15.35
N GLU A 193 -13.82 -0.08 14.50
CA GLU A 193 -15.20 0.18 14.03
C GLU A 193 -15.48 -0.37 12.62
N ALA A 194 -14.46 -0.38 11.76
CA ALA A 194 -14.60 -0.78 10.37
C ALA A 194 -15.14 -2.22 10.24
N PRO A 195 -16.23 -2.45 9.47
CA PRO A 195 -16.74 -3.79 9.20
C PRO A 195 -15.67 -4.70 8.59
N GLY A 196 -15.62 -5.96 9.04
CA GLY A 196 -14.66 -6.94 8.52
C GLY A 196 -14.74 -7.15 7.00
N SER A 197 -15.92 -6.97 6.41
CA SER A 197 -16.14 -7.08 4.96
C SER A 197 -15.35 -6.06 4.13
N LEU A 198 -14.85 -4.98 4.73
CA LEU A 198 -14.02 -3.99 4.04
C LEU A 198 -12.58 -4.47 3.84
N PHE A 199 -12.13 -5.44 4.63
CA PHE A 199 -10.75 -5.96 4.60
C PHE A 199 -10.56 -7.15 3.66
N GLY A 200 -11.64 -7.64 3.03
CA GLY A 200 -11.63 -8.85 2.23
C GLY A 200 -11.84 -10.12 3.05
N ALA A 201 -11.35 -11.26 2.55
CA ALA A 201 -11.60 -12.57 3.15
C ALA A 201 -10.89 -12.78 4.51
N ILE A 202 -9.93 -11.92 4.85
CA ILE A 202 -9.11 -12.08 6.06
C ILE A 202 -8.93 -10.73 6.76
N ARG A 203 -9.43 -10.68 7.99
CA ARG A 203 -8.97 -9.76 9.03
C ARG A 203 -8.33 -10.60 10.13
N PRO A 204 -7.01 -10.56 10.34
CA PRO A 204 -6.44 -11.08 11.57
C PRO A 204 -6.84 -10.07 12.64
N ILE A 205 -7.89 -10.41 13.37
CA ILE A 205 -8.34 -9.68 14.55
C ILE A 205 -7.21 -9.79 15.58
N HIS A 206 -6.82 -8.67 16.18
CA HIS A 206 -6.34 -8.67 17.56
C HIS A 206 -7.54 -8.44 18.47
#